data_AF-A0A3D1HT20-F1
#
_entry.id   AF-A0A3D1HT20-F1
#
_cell.length_a   1.000
_cell.length_b   1.000
_cell.length_c   1.000
_cell.angle_alpha   90.00
_cell.angle_beta   90.00
_cell.angle_gamma   90.00
#
_symmetry.space_group_name_H-M   'P 1'
#
loop_
_entity.id
_entity.type
_entity.pdbx_description
1 polymer ?
#
loop_
_entity_poly.entity_id
_entity_poly.type
_entity_poly.pdbx_seq_one_letter_code
_entity_poly.pdbx_strand_id
1 'polypeptide(L)' 'MSATLVLLPGMMCDARLFTPLQAALQGDYQVIVPDTGSADRFEALAQSILDVAPDSFALGGLSMGGILAMEVIRQA' A
#
# COMPACT_ATOMS: atom_id res chain seq x y z
N MET A 1 -12.62 -16.32 -0.64
CA MET A 1 -12.17 -15.01 -1.15
C MET A 1 -10.73 -14.83 -0.70
N SER A 2 -9.84 -14.45 -1.61
CA SER A 2 -8.46 -14.09 -1.26
C SER A 2 -8.47 -12.71 -0.60
N ALA A 3 -7.79 -12.54 0.53
CA ALA A 3 -7.72 -11.25 1.21
C ALA A 3 -6.74 -10.32 0.49
N THR A 4 -7.04 -9.02 0.44
CA THR A 4 -6.15 -8.03 -0.20
C THR A 4 -5.17 -7.45 0.81
N LEU A 5 -3.89 -7.38 0.45
CA LEU A 5 -2.87 -6.62 1.16
C LEU A 5 -2.46 -5.41 0.33
N VAL A 6 -2.61 -4.22 0.87
CA VAL A 6 -2.03 -2.99 0.32
C VAL A 6 -0.71 -2.75 1.04
N LEU A 7 0.40 -2.74 0.29
CA LEU A 7 1.74 -2.57 0.84
C LEU A 7 2.39 -1.29 0.31
N LEU A 8 2.73 -0.38 1.22
CA LEU A 8 3.29 0.93 0.90
C LEU A 8 4.82 0.91 1.03
N PRO A 9 5.58 1.20 -0.04
CA PRO A 9 7.04 1.14 -0.01
C PRO A 9 7.64 2.29 0.82
N GLY A 10 8.92 2.12 1.18
CA GLY A 10 9.72 3.18 1.79
C GLY A 10 10.15 4.26 0.80
N MET A 11 10.77 5.32 1.30
CA MET A 11 11.33 6.38 0.47
C MET A 11 12.35 5.81 -0.53
N MET A 12 12.30 6.29 -1.77
CA MET A 12 13.14 5.82 -2.90
C MET A 12 12.96 4.33 -3.26
N CYS A 13 11.92 3.67 -2.76
CA CYS A 13 11.56 2.29 -3.12
C CYS A 13 10.31 2.28 -4.01
N ASP A 14 10.05 1.13 -4.64
CA ASP A 14 8.85 0.87 -5.43
C ASP A 14 8.37 -0.58 -5.21
N ALA A 15 7.44 -1.05 -6.04
CA ALA A 15 6.88 -2.40 -5.98
C ALA A 15 7.91 -3.53 -5.98
N ARG A 16 9.11 -3.34 -6.52
CA ARG A 16 10.18 -4.36 -6.55
C ARG A 16 10.62 -4.78 -5.14
N LEU A 17 10.48 -3.90 -4.16
CA LEU A 17 10.75 -4.20 -2.75
C LEU A 17 9.91 -5.39 -2.24
N PHE A 18 8.67 -5.52 -2.72
CA PHE A 18 7.73 -6.53 -2.25
C PHE A 18 7.63 -7.76 -3.16
N THR A 19 8.38 -7.83 -4.26
CA THR A 19 8.32 -8.98 -5.18
C THR A 19 8.51 -10.35 -4.49
N PRO A 20 9.46 -10.54 -3.56
CA PRO A 20 9.57 -11.80 -2.83
C PRO A 20 8.33 -12.13 -1.98
N LEU A 21 7.72 -11.11 -1.38
CA LEU A 21 6.51 -11.25 -0.57
C LEU A 21 5.27 -11.56 -1.42
N GLN A 22 5.16 -10.93 -2.59
CA GLN A 22 4.13 -11.23 -3.58
C GLN A 22 4.20 -12.70 -4.01
N ALA A 23 5.39 -13.20 -4.32
CA ALA A 23 5.59 -14.60 -4.70
C ALA A 23 5.25 -15.58 -3.55
N ALA A 24 5.61 -15.23 -2.31
CA ALA A 24 5.36 -16.08 -1.14
C ALA A 24 3.89 -16.15 -0.72
N LEU A 25 3.11 -15.09 -0.98
CA LEU A 25 1.70 -14.99 -0.59
C LEU A 25 0.71 -15.28 -1.73
N GLN A 26 1.23 -15.54 -2.94
CA GLN A 26 0.42 -15.80 -4.12
C GLN A 26 -0.50 -17.01 -3.88
N GLY A 27 -1.79 -16.84 -4.18
CA GLY A 27 -2.82 -17.88 -4.03
C GLY A 27 -3.73 -17.64 -2.83
N ASP A 28 -3.18 -17.18 -1.71
CA ASP A 28 -3.96 -16.84 -0.51
C ASP A 28 -4.31 -15.36 -0.46
N TYR A 29 -3.41 -14.50 -0.96
CA TYR A 29 -3.58 -13.05 -0.94
C TYR A 29 -3.37 -12.38 -2.30
N GLN A 30 -4.12 -11.31 -2.52
CA GLN A 30 -3.85 -10.33 -3.57
C GLN A 30 -3.01 -9.19 -2.99
N VAL A 31 -1.76 -9.06 -3.44
CA VAL A 31 -0.88 -7.98 -2.99
C VAL A 31 -0.92 -6.82 -3.99
N ILE A 32 -1.32 -5.65 -3.52
CA ILE A 32 -1.35 -4.39 -4.26
C ILE A 32 -0.25 -3.49 -3.72
N VAL A 33 0.54 -2.90 -4.61
CA VAL A 33 1.53 -1.87 -4.26
C VAL A 33 1.17 -0.59 -5.01
N PRO A 34 0.50 0.37 -4.37
CA PRO A 34 0.17 1.65 -4.98
C PRO A 34 1.41 2.46 -5.35
N ASP A 35 1.29 3.31 -6.37
CA ASP A 35 2.31 4.31 -6.67
C ASP A 35 2.30 5.40 -5.59
N THR A 36 3.43 5.56 -4.91
CA THR A 36 3.62 6.56 -3.86
C THR A 36 4.46 7.76 -4.34
N GLY A 37 4.74 7.88 -5.63
CA GLY A 37 5.52 8.96 -6.24
C GLY A 37 4.67 9.99 -7.00
N SER A 38 3.34 9.82 -7.06
CA SER A 38 2.44 10.63 -7.88
C SER A 38 2.05 11.98 -7.27
N ALA A 39 2.39 12.24 -6.00
CA ALA A 39 2.09 13.48 -5.31
C ALA A 39 3.11 13.83 -4.22
N ASP A 40 3.24 15.12 -3.91
CA ASP A 40 4.22 15.66 -2.96
C ASP A 40 3.69 15.77 -1.52
N ARG A 41 2.47 15.28 -1.28
CA ARG A 41 1.76 15.38 0.01
C ARG A 41 1.18 14.04 0.41
N PHE A 42 1.40 13.63 1.65
CA PHE A 42 0.85 12.37 2.16
C PHE A 42 -0.68 12.36 2.15
N GLU A 43 -1.34 13.49 2.35
CA GLU A 43 -2.81 13.51 2.35
C GLU A 43 -3.38 13.19 0.96
N ALA A 44 -2.75 13.71 -0.09
CA ALA A 44 -3.14 13.44 -1.48
C ALA A 44 -2.83 12.00 -1.88
N LEU A 45 -1.65 11.49 -1.47
CA LEU A 45 -1.30 10.08 -1.69
C LEU A 45 -2.28 9.14 -1.00
N ALA A 46 -2.62 9.40 0.27
CA ALA A 46 -3.55 8.59 1.03
C ALA A 46 -4.95 8.57 0.40
N GLN A 47 -5.46 9.73 -0.02
CA GLN A 47 -6.74 9.80 -0.73
C GLN A 47 -6.70 8.99 -2.03
N SER A 48 -5.62 9.13 -2.82
CA SER A 48 -5.48 8.37 -4.08
C SER A 48 -5.45 6.86 -3.87
N ILE A 49 -4.94 6.39 -2.73
CA ILE A 49 -4.96 4.98 -2.35
C ILE A 49 -6.38 4.56 -1.99
N LEU A 50 -7.09 5.35 -1.18
CA LEU A 50 -8.48 5.08 -0.78
C LEU A 50 -9.44 5.07 -1.98
N ASP A 51 -9.23 5.93 -2.97
CA ASP A 51 -10.08 6.02 -4.17
C ASP A 51 -10.08 4.73 -5.01
N VAL A 52 -9.03 3.90 -4.90
CA VAL A 52 -8.86 2.68 -5.71
C VAL A 52 -8.76 1.41 -4.86
N ALA A 53 -8.73 1.52 -3.54
CA ALA A 53 -8.67 0.38 -2.64
C ALA A 53 -10.01 -0.37 -2.60
N PRO A 54 -9.99 -1.70 -2.39
CA PRO A 54 -11.22 -2.45 -2.11
C PRO A 54 -11.89 -1.98 -0.81
N ASP A 55 -13.18 -2.28 -0.63
CA ASP A 55 -13.94 -1.97 0.60
C ASP A 55 -13.30 -2.52 1.88
N SER A 56 -12.52 -3.60 1.78
CA SER A 56 -11.80 -4.22 2.90
C SER A 56 -10.44 -4.77 2.45
N PHE A 57 -9.38 -4.37 3.14
CA PHE A 57 -8.02 -4.82 2.89
C PHE A 57 -7.17 -4.73 4.17
N ALA A 58 -6.08 -5.49 4.22
CA ALA A 58 -5.03 -5.32 5.20
C ALA A 58 -4.01 -4.29 4.67
N LEU A 59 -3.55 -3.38 5.53
CA LEU A 59 -2.60 -2.33 5.17
C LEU A 59 -1.26 -2.55 5.86
N GLY A 60 -0.16 -2.44 5.11
CA GLY A 60 1.20 -2.48 5.64
C GLY A 60 2.07 -1.41 5.01
N GLY A 61 3.06 -0.89 5.74
CA GLY A 61 3.95 0.14 5.24
C GLY A 61 5.36 0.06 5.82
N LEU A 62 6.37 0.29 4.98
CA LEU A 62 7.78 0.34 5.38
C LEU A 62 8.26 1.79 5.51
N SER A 63 8.82 2.19 6.66
CA SER A 63 9.43 3.51 6.85
C SER A 63 8.46 4.65 6.46
N MET A 64 8.77 5.45 5.42
CA MET A 64 7.86 6.45 4.84
C MET A 64 6.48 5.86 4.52
N GLY A 65 6.42 4.64 3.97
CA GLY A 65 5.16 3.94 3.70
C GLY A 65 4.38 3.63 4.97
N GLY A 66 5.03 3.47 6.12
CA GLY A 66 4.37 3.32 7.42
C GLY A 66 3.71 4.63 7.88
N ILE A 67 4.36 5.77 7.64
CA ILE A 67 3.77 7.09 7.92
C ILE A 67 2.57 7.33 7.00
N LEU A 68 2.70 7.03 5.71
CA LEU A 68 1.59 7.12 4.75
C LEU A 68 0.45 6.16 5.13
N ALA A 69 0.74 4.96 5.62
CA ALA A 69 -0.28 4.02 6.08
C ALA A 69 -1.10 4.58 7.25
N MET A 70 -0.47 5.29 8.19
CA MET A 70 -1.19 5.96 9.27
C MET A 70 -2.10 7.08 8.75
N GLU A 71 -1.67 7.79 7.71
CA GLU A 71 -2.50 8.82 7.07
C GLU A 71 -3.69 8.21 6.31
N VAL A 72 -3.52 7.06 5.64
CA VAL A 72 -4.63 6.29 5.06
C VAL A 72 -5.65 5.90 6.13
N ILE A 73 -5.20 5.39 7.27
CA ILE A 73 -6.09 5.02 8.39
C ILE A 73 -6.82 6.25 8.95
N ARG A 74 -6.17 7.43 8.97
CA ARG A 74 -6.76 8.67 9.48
C ARG A 74 -7.88 9.20 8.56
N GLN A 75 -7.81 8.93 7.26
CA GLN A 75 -8.78 9.40 6.27
C GLN A 75 -9.93 8.42 5.99
N ALA A 76 -9.73 7.13 6.31
CA ALA A 76 -10.71 6.06 6.12
C ALA A 76 -11.93 6.17 7.04
#